data_AF-A0A7G3UNJ7-F1
#
_entry.id   AF-A0A7G3UNJ7-F1
#
_cell.length_a   1.000
_cell.length_b   1.000
_cell.length_c   1.000
_cell.angle_alpha   90.00
_cell.angle_beta   90.00
_cell.angle_gamma   90.00
#
_symmetry.space_group_name_H-M   'P 1'
#
loop_
_entity.id
_entity.type
_entity.pdbx_description
1 polymer ?
#
loop_
_entity_poly.entity_id
_entity_poly.type
_entity_poly.pdbx_seq_one_letter_code
_entity_poly.pdbx_strand_id
1 'polypeptide(L)'
;MAAVVGVVGWVSTPVGRWLGWEWMQYPGRRLYAALMRGAVEERAARDAGIRAAQEEEEAVAEAADEEVGDRAERPAGPVPAAPTTTSEGNNSVSGFRFEEYAAEMETAAHSYEPESAMEILAMVEGLPAALTSVANVMRILAERADSEFPLEKAVADSFSDMFGALMSAVAVADDMGPQFRQAHEQDIARHEDPRNGTQAEKGWNV
;
A
#
# COMPACT_ATOMS: atom_id res chain seq x y z
N MET A 1 -26.69 16.16 0.91
CA MET A 1 -26.55 17.47 0.22
C MET A 1 -26.36 17.33 -1.30
N ALA A 2 -25.47 16.46 -1.80
CA ALA A 2 -25.21 16.31 -3.24
C ALA A 2 -26.44 15.90 -4.09
N ALA A 3 -27.28 14.99 -3.57
CA ALA A 3 -28.49 14.54 -4.27
C ALA A 3 -29.52 15.68 -4.49
N VAL A 4 -29.63 16.61 -3.55
CA VAL A 4 -30.59 17.74 -3.63
C VAL A 4 -30.15 18.75 -4.70
N VAL A 5 -28.85 19.03 -4.79
CA VAL A 5 -28.29 19.95 -5.81
C VAL A 5 -28.39 19.35 -7.22
N GLY A 6 -28.22 18.03 -7.36
CA GLY A 6 -28.42 17.33 -8.63
C GLY A 6 -29.86 17.43 -9.16
N VAL A 7 -30.85 17.23 -8.28
CA VAL A 7 -32.28 17.33 -8.63
C VAL A 7 -32.67 18.77 -9.00
N VAL A 8 -32.18 19.77 -8.27
CA VAL A 8 -32.41 21.19 -8.59
C VAL A 8 -31.77 21.56 -9.93
N GLY A 9 -30.56 21.07 -10.22
CA GLY A 9 -29.91 21.26 -11.52
C GLY A 9 -30.70 20.65 -12.69
N TRP A 10 -31.34 19.51 -12.45
CA TRP A 10 -32.14 18.80 -13.46
C TRP A 10 -33.42 19.53 -13.85
N VAL A 11 -34.05 20.24 -12.90
CA VAL A 11 -35.27 21.04 -13.14
C VAL A 11 -34.94 22.46 -13.63
N SER A 12 -33.91 23.10 -13.07
CA SER A 12 -33.57 24.49 -13.40
C SER A 12 -32.94 24.68 -14.77
N THR A 13 -32.12 23.72 -15.22
CA THR A 13 -31.41 23.83 -16.51
C THR A 13 -32.34 23.82 -17.74
N PRO A 14 -33.35 22.94 -17.86
CA PRO A 14 -34.29 22.99 -18.98
C PRO A 14 -35.18 24.24 -18.95
N VAL A 15 -35.60 24.69 -17.76
CA VAL A 15 -36.38 25.93 -17.60
C VAL A 15 -35.56 27.16 -17.97
N GLY A 16 -34.29 27.21 -17.56
CA GLY A 16 -33.36 28.29 -17.92
C GLY A 16 -33.01 28.34 -19.41
N ARG A 17 -32.94 27.19 -20.10
CA ARG A 17 -32.79 27.14 -21.56
C ARG A 17 -34.05 27.61 -22.30
N TRP A 18 -35.23 27.29 -21.76
CA TRP A 18 -36.50 27.71 -22.35
C TRP A 18 -36.74 29.23 -22.21
N LEU A 19 -36.33 29.83 -21.09
CA LEU A 19 -36.45 31.28 -20.82
C LEU A 19 -35.27 32.12 -21.34
N GLY A 20 -34.22 31.49 -21.89
CA GLY A 20 -33.00 32.19 -22.33
C GLY A 20 -32.17 32.79 -21.19
N TRP A 21 -32.35 32.31 -19.95
CA TRP A 21 -31.67 32.82 -18.78
C TRP A 21 -30.47 31.94 -18.41
N GLU A 22 -29.28 32.37 -18.82
CA GLU A 22 -28.04 31.63 -18.59
C GLU A 22 -27.69 31.48 -17.10
N TRP A 23 -28.11 32.42 -16.25
CA TRP A 23 -27.76 32.41 -14.83
C TRP A 23 -28.43 31.28 -14.02
N MET A 24 -29.55 30.73 -14.51
CA MET A 24 -30.24 29.58 -13.92
C MET A 24 -29.73 28.23 -14.45
N GLN A 25 -28.89 28.22 -15.48
CA GLN A 25 -28.38 26.99 -16.08
C GLN A 25 -27.19 26.47 -15.26
N TYR A 26 -27.18 25.16 -14.98
CA TYR A 26 -26.08 24.46 -14.29
C TYR A 26 -25.65 25.02 -12.91
N PRO A 27 -26.59 25.29 -11.97
CA PRO A 27 -26.25 25.90 -10.67
C PRO A 27 -25.29 25.04 -9.85
N GLY A 28 -25.42 23.71 -9.92
CA GLY A 28 -24.52 22.77 -9.23
C GLY A 28 -23.07 22.83 -9.73
N ARG A 29 -22.85 23.02 -11.04
CA ARG A 29 -21.50 23.11 -11.61
C ARG A 29 -20.80 24.41 -11.21
N ARG A 30 -21.56 25.51 -11.11
CA ARG A 30 -21.03 26.81 -10.67
C ARG A 30 -20.68 26.80 -9.18
N LEU A 31 -21.52 26.18 -8.34
CA LEU A 31 -21.22 25.99 -6.92
C LEU A 31 -19.99 25.11 -6.72
N TYR A 32 -19.91 23.98 -7.43
CA TYR A 32 -18.73 23.11 -7.39
C TYR A 32 -17.45 23.83 -7.83
N ALA A 33 -17.50 24.61 -8.92
CA ALA A 33 -16.36 25.41 -9.37
C ALA A 33 -15.95 26.51 -8.37
N ALA A 34 -16.91 27.08 -7.64
CA ALA A 34 -16.62 28.04 -6.58
C ALA A 34 -15.94 27.37 -5.36
N LEU A 35 -16.42 26.19 -4.95
CA LEU A 35 -15.84 25.43 -3.85
C LEU A 35 -14.45 24.89 -4.19
N MET A 36 -14.24 24.44 -5.42
CA MET A 36 -12.95 23.90 -5.89
C MET A 36 -11.93 24.97 -6.26
N ARG A 37 -12.28 26.26 -6.23
CA ARG A 37 -11.39 27.33 -6.69
C ARG A 37 -10.08 27.37 -5.90
N GLY A 38 -10.15 27.28 -4.57
CA GLY A 38 -8.96 27.26 -3.71
C GLY A 38 -8.07 26.04 -3.98
N ALA A 39 -8.66 24.84 -4.09
CA ALA A 39 -7.91 23.62 -4.41
C ALA A 39 -7.23 23.67 -5.80
N VAL A 40 -7.86 24.32 -6.78
CA VAL A 40 -7.27 24.53 -8.11
C VAL A 40 -6.12 25.54 -8.06
N GLU A 41 -6.26 26.62 -7.29
CA GLU A 41 -5.20 27.62 -7.07
C GLU A 41 -3.99 27.01 -6.34
N GLU A 42 -4.21 26.22 -5.29
CA GLU A 42 -3.14 25.51 -4.58
C GLU A 42 -2.41 24.50 -5.47
N ARG A 43 -3.15 23.76 -6.31
CA ARG A 43 -2.55 22.84 -7.29
C ARG A 43 -1.72 23.61 -8.31
N ALA A 44 -2.24 24.71 -8.85
CA ALA A 44 -1.52 25.53 -9.82
C ALA A 44 -0.23 26.13 -9.23
N ALA A 45 -0.27 26.57 -7.97
CA ALA A 45 0.90 27.07 -7.26
C ALA A 45 1.96 25.97 -7.05
N ARG A 46 1.54 24.75 -6.67
CA ARG A 46 2.44 23.59 -6.53
C ARG A 46 3.08 23.20 -7.85
N ASP A 47 2.28 23.07 -8.90
CA ASP A 47 2.74 22.66 -10.23
C ASP A 47 3.72 23.71 -10.81
N ALA A 48 3.49 25.00 -10.53
CA ALA A 48 4.43 26.08 -10.88
C ALA A 48 5.75 25.97 -10.10
N GLY A 49 5.71 25.64 -8.82
CA GLY A 49 6.92 25.43 -8.00
C GLY A 49 7.75 24.23 -8.47
N ILE A 50 7.10 23.12 -8.85
CA ILE A 50 7.78 21.94 -9.40
C ILE A 50 8.49 22.30 -10.71
N ARG A 51 7.82 23.03 -11.62
CA ARG A 51 8.42 23.44 -12.88
C ARG A 51 9.63 24.36 -12.68
N ALA A 52 9.53 25.31 -11.76
CA ALA A 52 10.66 26.20 -11.44
C ALA A 52 11.86 25.43 -10.87
N ALA A 53 11.62 24.43 -10.01
CA ALA A 53 12.69 23.57 -9.49
C ALA A 53 13.36 22.74 -10.59
N GLN A 54 12.56 22.18 -11.51
CA GLN A 54 13.08 21.44 -12.67
C GLN A 54 13.94 22.32 -13.59
N GLU A 55 13.49 23.54 -13.88
CA GLU A 55 14.26 24.50 -14.68
C GLU A 55 15.61 24.87 -14.00
N GLU A 56 15.64 24.98 -12.67
CA GLU A 56 16.86 25.24 -11.91
C GLU A 56 17.82 24.03 -11.93
N GLU A 57 17.31 22.81 -11.75
CA GLU A 57 18.09 21.57 -11.85
C GLU A 57 18.66 21.37 -13.25
N GLU A 58 17.86 21.60 -14.31
CA GLU A 58 18.30 21.54 -15.70
C GLU A 58 19.39 22.59 -15.99
N ALA A 59 19.24 23.81 -15.49
CA ALA A 59 20.26 24.86 -15.64
C ALA A 59 21.57 24.53 -14.90
N VAL A 60 21.49 23.88 -13.73
CA VAL A 60 22.67 23.39 -13.00
C VAL A 60 23.34 22.23 -13.74
N ALA A 61 22.55 21.30 -14.31
CA ALA A 61 23.06 20.19 -15.10
C ALA A 61 23.72 20.66 -16.41
N GLU A 62 23.14 21.64 -17.09
CA GLU A 62 23.70 22.22 -18.32
C GLU A 62 24.95 23.09 -18.05
N ALA A 63 25.05 23.69 -16.85
CA ALA A 63 26.28 24.37 -16.41
C ALA A 63 27.38 23.40 -15.95
N ALA A 64 27.02 22.16 -15.58
CA ALA A 64 27.93 21.09 -15.17
C ALA A 64 28.42 20.26 -16.36
N ASP A 65 28.67 20.90 -17.50
CA ASP A 65 29.21 20.32 -18.74
C ASP A 65 30.60 19.70 -18.48
N GLU A 66 30.63 18.51 -17.87
CA GLU A 66 31.78 17.62 -17.88
C GLU A 66 31.88 17.06 -19.30
N GLU A 67 32.93 17.49 -19.99
CA GLU A 67 33.33 17.10 -21.34
C GLU A 67 33.25 15.57 -21.52
N VAL A 68 32.10 15.08 -22.01
CA VAL A 68 31.93 13.69 -22.41
C VAL A 68 32.81 13.49 -23.65
N GLY A 69 34.01 12.94 -23.43
CA GLY A 69 34.98 12.70 -24.50
C GLY A 69 34.37 11.85 -25.62
N ASP A 70 34.48 12.35 -26.85
CA ASP A 70 33.90 11.80 -28.10
C ASP A 70 34.37 10.37 -28.48
N ARG A 71 35.21 9.73 -27.65
CA ARG A 71 35.78 8.41 -27.97
C ARG A 71 35.91 7.53 -26.73
N ALA A 72 34.98 6.56 -26.60
CA ALA A 72 35.18 5.41 -25.73
C ALA A 72 36.27 4.51 -26.33
N GLU A 73 37.42 4.37 -25.64
CA GLU A 73 38.53 3.54 -26.10
C GLU A 73 38.22 2.05 -25.84
N ARG A 74 38.28 1.23 -26.90
CA ARG A 74 38.02 -0.22 -26.82
C ARG A 74 39.27 -0.92 -26.28
N PRO A 75 39.18 -1.76 -25.23
CA PRO A 75 40.33 -2.48 -24.69
C PRO A 75 40.97 -3.39 -25.75
N ALA A 76 42.31 -3.38 -25.81
CA ALA A 76 43.11 -4.01 -26.87
C ALA A 76 43.25 -5.54 -26.77
N GLY A 77 42.47 -6.22 -25.91
CA GLY A 77 42.53 -7.66 -25.77
C GLY A 77 41.42 -8.24 -24.90
N PRO A 78 41.18 -9.56 -24.97
CA PRO A 78 40.19 -10.23 -24.13
C PRO A 78 40.59 -10.11 -22.66
N VAL A 79 39.75 -9.41 -21.89
CA VAL A 79 39.89 -9.32 -20.43
C VAL A 79 39.50 -10.69 -19.85
N PRO A 80 40.31 -11.31 -19.00
CA PRO A 80 39.95 -12.59 -18.40
C PRO A 80 38.64 -12.43 -17.63
N ALA A 81 37.65 -13.27 -17.93
CA ALA A 81 36.43 -13.34 -17.16
C ALA A 81 36.80 -13.67 -15.70
N ALA A 82 36.30 -12.86 -14.77
CA ALA A 82 36.50 -13.10 -13.35
C ALA A 82 36.07 -14.55 -13.03
N PRO A 83 36.84 -15.28 -12.20
CA PRO A 83 36.44 -16.61 -11.82
C PRO A 83 35.06 -16.52 -11.16
N THR A 84 34.10 -17.30 -11.64
CA THR A 84 32.82 -17.52 -10.96
C THR A 84 33.12 -18.29 -9.69
N THR A 85 33.59 -17.60 -8.66
CA THR A 85 33.52 -18.11 -7.31
C THR A 85 32.07 -18.01 -6.91
N THR A 86 31.40 -19.17 -6.79
CA THR A 86 30.22 -19.34 -5.94
C THR A 86 30.48 -18.55 -4.66
N SER A 87 29.78 -17.44 -4.50
CA SER A 87 29.85 -16.65 -3.29
C SER A 87 29.06 -17.39 -2.22
N GLU A 88 29.67 -18.42 -1.63
CA GLU A 88 29.60 -18.62 -0.17
C GLU A 88 30.48 -17.53 0.48
N GLY A 89 30.17 -16.28 0.14
CA GLY A 89 30.75 -15.11 0.72
C GLY A 89 29.99 -14.84 1.98
N ASN A 90 30.62 -15.17 3.10
CA ASN A 90 30.44 -14.51 4.38
C ASN A 90 30.67 -12.99 4.25
N ASN A 91 29.78 -12.31 3.52
CA ASN A 91 29.41 -10.94 3.79
C ASN A 91 28.27 -11.06 4.78
N SER A 92 28.59 -11.26 6.06
CA SER A 92 27.65 -10.95 7.12
C SER A 92 27.36 -9.45 7.05
N VAL A 93 26.47 -9.07 6.14
CA VAL A 93 25.70 -7.83 6.26
C VAL A 93 24.87 -8.06 7.51
N SER A 94 25.45 -7.72 8.65
CA SER A 94 24.76 -7.69 9.93
C SER A 94 23.74 -6.57 9.83
N GLY A 95 22.54 -6.94 9.38
CA GLY A 95 21.47 -6.01 9.05
C GLY A 95 20.15 -6.73 9.02
N PHE A 96 19.07 -5.96 9.19
CA PHE A 96 17.71 -6.44 9.05
C PHE A 96 17.46 -6.90 7.61
N ARG A 97 17.02 -8.16 7.42
CA ARG A 97 16.74 -8.77 6.12
C ARG A 97 15.30 -9.24 6.08
N PHE A 98 14.48 -8.63 5.23
CA PHE A 98 13.08 -9.01 5.09
C PHE A 98 12.91 -10.47 4.66
N GLU A 99 13.79 -10.94 3.77
CA GLU A 99 13.70 -12.26 3.17
C GLU A 99 13.92 -13.37 4.19
N GLU A 100 14.73 -13.13 5.22
CA GLU A 100 15.00 -14.11 6.28
C GLU A 100 13.75 -14.32 7.14
N TYR A 101 13.16 -13.23 7.65
CA TYR A 101 11.91 -13.30 8.42
C TYR A 101 10.73 -13.79 7.59
N ALA A 102 10.67 -13.43 6.30
CA ALA A 102 9.65 -13.93 5.38
C ALA A 102 9.83 -15.42 5.11
N ALA A 103 11.06 -15.91 4.92
CA ALA A 103 11.35 -17.32 4.72
C ALA A 103 11.06 -18.16 5.99
N GLU A 104 11.30 -17.61 7.18
CA GLU A 104 10.88 -18.23 8.44
C GLU A 104 9.36 -18.36 8.53
N MET A 105 8.62 -17.30 8.18
CA MET A 105 7.16 -17.31 8.13
C MET A 105 6.63 -18.31 7.08
N GLU A 106 7.23 -18.35 5.89
CA GLU A 106 6.88 -19.29 4.82
C GLU A 106 7.15 -20.75 5.24
N THR A 107 8.29 -21.01 5.87
CA THR A 107 8.63 -22.33 6.40
C THR A 107 7.63 -22.77 7.46
N ALA A 108 7.28 -21.89 8.39
CA ALA A 108 6.27 -22.17 9.41
C ALA A 108 4.90 -22.48 8.80
N ALA A 109 4.51 -21.79 7.71
CA ALA A 109 3.27 -22.07 6.98
C ALA A 109 3.32 -23.43 6.27
N HIS A 110 4.47 -23.83 5.72
CA HIS A 110 4.63 -25.13 5.07
C HIS A 110 4.57 -26.31 6.03
N SER A 111 5.06 -26.16 7.25
CA SER A 111 4.99 -27.20 8.29
C SER A 111 3.75 -27.08 9.18
N TYR A 112 2.80 -26.21 8.84
CA TYR A 112 1.60 -26.00 9.64
C TYR A 112 0.60 -27.14 9.44
N GLU A 113 0.40 -27.94 10.50
CA GLU A 113 -0.56 -29.04 10.54
C GLU A 113 -1.54 -28.79 11.72
N PRO A 114 -2.65 -28.06 11.50
CA PRO A 114 -3.59 -27.74 12.58
C PRO A 114 -4.27 -29.00 13.12
N GLU A 115 -4.33 -29.14 14.44
CA GLU A 115 -4.98 -30.27 15.10
C GLU A 115 -6.51 -30.11 15.19
N SER A 116 -7.01 -28.87 15.13
CA SER A 116 -8.44 -28.58 15.23
C SER A 116 -8.86 -27.33 14.46
N ALA A 117 -10.14 -27.26 14.09
CA ALA A 117 -10.71 -26.06 13.45
C ALA A 117 -10.63 -24.81 14.34
N MET A 118 -10.60 -24.97 15.67
CA MET A 118 -10.43 -23.86 16.62
C MET A 118 -9.03 -23.26 16.59
N GLU A 119 -8.02 -24.06 16.26
CA GLU A 119 -6.66 -23.56 16.05
C GLU A 119 -6.59 -22.67 14.81
N ILE A 120 -7.24 -23.09 13.72
CA ILE A 120 -7.37 -22.29 12.49
C ILE A 120 -8.14 -21.00 12.76
N LEU A 121 -9.23 -21.05 13.55
CA LEU A 121 -9.98 -19.86 13.95
C LEU A 121 -9.06 -18.87 14.69
N ALA A 122 -8.30 -19.34 15.68
CA ALA A 122 -7.38 -18.49 16.43
C ALA A 122 -6.29 -17.87 15.53
N MET A 123 -5.77 -18.63 14.56
CA MET A 123 -4.85 -18.12 13.56
C MET A 123 -5.49 -17.01 12.72
N VAL A 124 -6.71 -17.25 12.19
CA VAL A 124 -7.44 -16.28 11.36
C VAL A 124 -7.77 -15.01 12.15
N GLU A 125 -8.19 -15.12 13.40
CA GLU A 125 -8.45 -13.96 14.27
C GLU A 125 -7.17 -13.20 14.65
N GLY A 126 -6.01 -13.86 14.62
CA GLY A 126 -4.70 -13.23 14.84
C GLY A 126 -4.12 -12.51 13.61
N LEU A 127 -4.60 -12.81 12.39
CA LEU A 127 -4.05 -12.25 11.15
C LEU A 127 -4.03 -10.71 11.12
N PRO A 128 -5.08 -9.97 11.54
CA PRO A 128 -5.05 -8.51 11.49
C PRO A 128 -3.91 -7.92 12.33
N ALA A 129 -3.67 -8.47 13.52
CA ALA A 129 -2.59 -8.03 14.40
C ALA A 129 -1.21 -8.37 13.82
N ALA A 130 -1.06 -9.56 13.22
CA ALA A 130 0.18 -9.97 12.56
C ALA A 130 0.50 -9.06 11.36
N LEU A 131 -0.46 -8.83 10.46
CA LEU A 131 -0.29 -7.95 9.30
C LEU A 131 -0.08 -6.49 9.70
N THR A 132 -0.73 -6.02 10.77
CA THR A 132 -0.48 -4.68 11.34
C THR A 132 0.98 -4.56 11.81
N SER A 133 1.55 -5.62 12.39
CA SER A 133 2.95 -5.63 12.81
C SER A 133 3.89 -5.51 11.61
N VAL A 134 3.61 -6.22 10.51
CA VAL A 134 4.36 -6.08 9.25
C VAL A 134 4.20 -4.68 8.65
N ALA A 135 2.99 -4.11 8.66
CA ALA A 135 2.75 -2.74 8.21
C ALA A 135 3.60 -1.74 9.01
N ASN A 136 3.64 -1.89 10.34
CA ASN A 136 4.42 -1.02 11.21
C ASN A 136 5.93 -1.04 10.89
N VAL A 137 6.48 -2.14 10.35
CA VAL A 137 7.86 -2.17 9.86
C VAL A 137 8.07 -1.15 8.73
N MET A 138 7.15 -1.08 7.76
CA MET A 138 7.24 -0.12 6.66
C MET A 138 7.12 1.33 7.17
N ARG A 139 6.24 1.58 8.14
CA ARG A 139 6.14 2.90 8.79
C ARG A 139 7.46 3.29 9.46
N ILE A 140 8.06 2.39 10.25
CA ILE A 140 9.34 2.64 10.93
C ILE A 140 10.45 2.94 9.91
N LEU A 141 10.47 2.22 8.78
CA LEU A 141 11.45 2.47 7.74
C LEU A 141 11.21 3.78 7.00
N ALA A 142 9.97 4.20 6.78
CA ALA A 142 9.65 5.51 6.24
C ALA A 142 10.16 6.63 7.16
N GLU A 143 9.83 6.55 8.46
CA GLU A 143 10.27 7.53 9.47
C GLU A 143 11.80 7.66 9.56
N ARG A 144 12.51 6.53 9.40
CA ARG A 144 13.97 6.49 9.42
C ARG A 144 14.59 6.87 8.08
N ALA A 145 13.94 6.60 6.96
CA ALA A 145 14.44 6.96 5.63
C ALA A 145 14.56 8.47 5.45
N ASP A 146 13.64 9.25 6.02
CA ASP A 146 13.66 10.72 5.95
C ASP A 146 14.82 11.37 6.71
N SER A 147 15.49 10.66 7.63
CA SER A 147 16.47 11.25 8.56
C SER A 147 17.80 10.50 8.69
N GLU A 148 17.81 9.18 8.51
CA GLU A 148 18.96 8.31 8.81
C GLU A 148 19.54 7.61 7.58
N PHE A 149 18.78 7.45 6.49
CA PHE A 149 19.23 6.72 5.31
C PHE A 149 19.55 7.65 4.13
N PRO A 150 20.66 7.41 3.39
CA PRO A 150 20.99 8.16 2.19
C PRO A 150 20.15 7.66 1.00
N LEU A 151 18.84 7.86 1.05
CA LEU A 151 17.90 7.44 0.02
C LEU A 151 17.35 8.64 -0.74
N GLU A 152 17.11 8.44 -2.04
CA GLU A 152 16.33 9.39 -2.83
C GLU A 152 14.90 9.46 -2.29
N LYS A 153 14.32 10.67 -2.27
CA LYS A 153 12.99 10.91 -1.70
C LYS A 153 11.91 10.00 -2.28
N ALA A 154 11.96 9.76 -3.59
CA ALA A 154 11.01 8.87 -4.26
C ALA A 154 11.05 7.42 -3.72
N VAL A 155 12.22 6.95 -3.27
CA VAL A 155 12.36 5.63 -2.65
C VAL A 155 11.90 5.66 -1.19
N ALA A 156 12.19 6.73 -0.46
CA ALA A 156 11.70 6.90 0.91
C ALA A 156 10.15 6.94 0.98
N ASP A 157 9.53 7.70 0.08
CA ASP A 157 8.06 7.82 -0.03
C ASP A 157 7.39 6.45 -0.30
N SER A 158 8.08 5.54 -1.00
CA SER A 158 7.56 4.20 -1.30
C SER A 158 7.31 3.35 -0.05
N PHE A 159 8.03 3.57 1.06
CA PHE A 159 7.76 2.89 2.32
C PHE A 159 6.40 3.30 2.92
N SER A 160 6.02 4.57 2.78
CA SER A 160 4.71 5.08 3.19
C SER A 160 3.58 4.50 2.32
N ASP A 161 3.82 4.38 1.01
CA ASP A 161 2.87 3.75 0.09
C ASP A 161 2.67 2.26 0.44
N MET A 162 3.75 1.53 0.73
CA MET A 162 3.68 0.14 1.17
C MET A 162 2.94 -0.01 2.51
N PHE A 163 3.15 0.90 3.46
CA PHE A 163 2.36 0.92 4.70
C PHE A 163 0.85 1.05 4.41
N GLY A 164 0.45 1.98 3.54
CA GLY A 164 -0.95 2.14 3.15
C GLY A 164 -1.53 0.90 2.47
N ALA A 165 -0.76 0.26 1.59
CA ALA A 165 -1.16 -0.99 0.94
C ALA A 165 -1.34 -2.14 1.96
N LEU A 166 -0.41 -2.27 2.92
CA LEU A 166 -0.50 -3.28 3.97
C LEU A 166 -1.69 -3.02 4.93
N MET A 167 -1.97 -1.77 5.27
CA MET A 167 -3.18 -1.42 6.05
C MET A 167 -4.47 -1.76 5.29
N SER A 168 -4.47 -1.67 3.96
CA SER A 168 -5.60 -2.13 3.15
C SER A 168 -5.77 -3.65 3.22
N ALA A 169 -4.66 -4.41 3.28
CA ALA A 169 -4.70 -5.85 3.51
C ALA A 169 -5.16 -6.21 4.94
N VAL A 170 -4.78 -5.42 5.96
CA VAL A 170 -5.27 -5.56 7.34
C VAL A 170 -6.80 -5.43 7.38
N ALA A 171 -7.37 -4.45 6.68
CA ALA A 171 -8.82 -4.28 6.62
C ALA A 171 -9.54 -5.51 6.01
N VAL A 172 -8.92 -6.19 5.03
CA VAL A 172 -9.45 -7.46 4.51
C VAL A 172 -9.35 -8.57 5.55
N ALA A 173 -8.23 -8.64 6.28
CA ALA A 173 -8.03 -9.62 7.34
C ALA A 173 -9.01 -9.44 8.51
N ASP A 174 -9.38 -8.20 8.86
CA ASP A 174 -10.35 -7.88 9.92
C ASP A 174 -11.71 -8.55 9.68
N ASP A 175 -12.11 -8.70 8.41
CA ASP A 175 -13.37 -9.35 8.04
C ASP A 175 -13.29 -10.88 8.12
N MET A 176 -12.09 -11.47 8.07
CA MET A 176 -11.93 -12.93 7.98
C MET A 176 -12.39 -13.66 9.24
N GLY A 177 -12.11 -13.13 10.44
CA GLY A 177 -12.54 -13.73 11.71
C GLY A 177 -14.07 -13.84 11.83
N PRO A 178 -14.82 -12.72 11.69
CA PRO A 178 -16.28 -12.74 11.64
C PRO A 178 -16.84 -13.65 10.55
N GLN A 179 -16.25 -13.65 9.34
CA GLN A 179 -16.67 -14.53 8.25
C GLN A 179 -16.47 -16.01 8.60
N PHE A 180 -15.33 -16.37 9.21
CA PHE A 180 -15.05 -17.74 9.64
C PHE A 180 -16.05 -18.19 10.69
N ARG A 181 -16.33 -17.36 11.71
CA ARG A 181 -17.34 -17.66 12.73
C ARG A 181 -18.72 -17.86 12.14
N GLN A 182 -19.12 -17.02 11.19
CA GLN A 182 -20.40 -17.15 10.50
C GLN A 182 -20.48 -18.45 9.68
N ALA A 183 -19.43 -18.76 8.92
CA ALA A 183 -19.39 -19.94 8.06
C ALA A 183 -19.34 -21.25 8.87
N HIS A 184 -18.78 -21.22 10.08
CA HIS A 184 -18.53 -22.40 10.91
C HIS A 184 -19.27 -22.36 12.25
N GLU A 185 -20.35 -21.57 12.36
CA GLU A 185 -21.13 -21.34 13.58
C GLU A 185 -21.52 -22.65 14.27
N GLN A 186 -21.97 -23.65 13.50
CA GLN A 186 -22.41 -24.93 14.05
C GLN A 186 -21.28 -25.77 14.63
N ASP A 187 -20.10 -25.73 14.02
CA ASP A 187 -18.95 -26.53 14.45
C ASP A 187 -18.25 -25.85 15.63
N ILE A 188 -18.11 -24.53 15.58
CA ILE A 188 -17.60 -23.72 16.70
C ILE A 188 -18.51 -23.88 17.92
N ALA A 189 -19.84 -23.82 17.76
CA ALA A 189 -20.77 -24.00 18.87
C ALA A 189 -20.63 -25.38 19.55
N ARG A 190 -20.28 -26.44 18.80
CA ARG A 190 -20.02 -27.78 19.40
C ARG A 190 -18.73 -27.81 20.21
N HIS A 191 -17.72 -27.02 19.82
CA HIS A 191 -16.46 -26.91 20.55
C HIS A 191 -16.55 -25.97 21.77
N GLU A 192 -17.29 -24.86 21.66
CA GLU A 192 -17.43 -23.85 22.72
C GLU A 192 -18.52 -24.23 23.75
N ASP A 193 -19.63 -24.84 23.32
CA ASP A 193 -20.75 -25.27 24.18
C ASP A 193 -21.19 -26.73 23.86
N PRO A 194 -20.37 -27.73 24.24
CA PRO A 194 -20.64 -29.13 23.94
C PRO A 194 -21.88 -29.63 24.69
N ARG A 195 -22.85 -30.18 23.96
CA ARG A 195 -24.21 -30.48 24.45
C ARG A 195 -24.29 -31.38 25.68
N ASN A 196 -23.31 -32.27 25.86
CA ASN A 196 -23.21 -33.22 26.98
C ASN A 196 -21.77 -33.33 27.53
N GLY A 197 -20.96 -32.29 27.36
CA GLY A 197 -19.54 -32.29 27.68
C GLY A 197 -18.66 -32.97 26.62
N THR A 198 -17.35 -32.67 26.65
CA THR A 198 -16.39 -33.03 25.60
C THR A 198 -16.22 -34.53 25.34
N GLN A 199 -16.50 -35.38 26.33
CA GLN A 199 -16.43 -36.84 26.19
C GLN A 199 -17.64 -37.45 25.44
N ALA A 200 -18.79 -36.78 25.44
CA ALA A 200 -20.01 -37.26 24.79
C ALA A 200 -20.03 -36.96 23.28
N GLU A 201 -19.30 -35.93 22.83
CA GLU A 201 -19.17 -35.56 21.42
C GLU A 201 -18.22 -36.51 20.65
N LYS A 202 -17.24 -37.17 21.30
CA LYS A 202 -16.31 -38.14 20.67
C LYS A 202 -16.99 -39.37 20.02
N GLY A 203 -18.24 -39.65 20.35
CA GLY A 203 -19.04 -40.70 19.70
C GLY A 203 -19.58 -40.27 18.33
N TRP A 204 -19.52 -38.98 18.03
CA TRP A 204 -19.72 -38.38 16.72
C TRP A 204 -18.32 -37.97 16.22
N ASN A 205 -18.03 -38.06 14.92
CA ASN A 205 -16.72 -37.65 14.39
C ASN A 205 -16.60 -36.12 14.45
N VAL A 206 -16.28 -35.60 15.64
CA VAL A 206 -15.84 -34.22 15.89
C VAL A 206 -14.32 -34.24 15.99
#